data_AF-A0A173VYH1-F1
#
_entry.id   AF-A0A173VYH1-F1
#
_cell.length_a   1.000
_cell.length_b   1.000
_cell.length_c   1.000
_cell.angle_alpha   90.00
_cell.angle_beta   90.00
_cell.angle_gamma   90.00
#
_symmetry.space_group_name_H-M   'P 1'
#
loop_
_entity.id
_entity.type
_entity.pdbx_description
1 polymer ?
#
loop_
_entity_poly.entity_id
_entity_poly.type
_entity_poly.pdbx_seq_one_letter_code
_entity_poly.pdbx_strand_id
1 'polypeptide(L)'
;MKKFIHVIDESLEEILMVLMLAAMTLIMGCQVFSRYILGVSLSWSEEITRYLFIWSAFLSVSLCTRKCISIKVDQFIKMFPKRGKTIFKITNLTVEFAFFVYLIPFSFLLQYIYG
;
A
#
# COMPACT_ATOMS: atom_id res chain seq x y z
N MET A 1 -17.75 -29.19 -10.96
CA MET A 1 -18.21 -28.18 -9.98
C MET A 1 -17.07 -27.45 -9.27
N LYS A 2 -16.06 -28.12 -8.69
CA LYS A 2 -14.94 -27.45 -7.98
C LYS A 2 -14.16 -26.41 -8.80
N LYS A 3 -13.99 -26.64 -10.11
CA LYS A 3 -13.28 -25.72 -11.02
C LYS A 3 -14.02 -24.39 -11.24
N PHE A 4 -15.35 -24.40 -11.17
CA PHE A 4 -16.18 -23.22 -11.39
C PHE A 4 -16.16 -22.30 -10.17
N ILE A 5 -16.21 -22.88 -8.97
CA ILE A 5 -16.10 -22.16 -7.70
C ILE A 5 -14.75 -21.44 -7.60
N HIS A 6 -13.65 -22.12 -7.95
CA HIS A 6 -12.32 -21.51 -7.93
C HIS A 6 -12.15 -20.33 -8.89
N VAL A 7 -12.78 -20.36 -10.06
CA VAL A 7 -12.70 -19.26 -11.05
C VAL A 7 -13.53 -18.05 -10.60
N ILE A 8 -14.67 -18.30 -9.94
CA ILE A 8 -15.47 -17.23 -9.35
C ILE A 8 -14.70 -16.57 -8.20
N ASP A 9 -14.12 -17.35 -7.29
CA ASP A 9 -13.32 -16.80 -6.18
C ASP A 9 -12.12 -15.98 -6.68
N GLU A 10 -11.47 -16.42 -7.76
CA GLU A 10 -10.35 -15.71 -8.37
C GLU A 10 -10.77 -14.37 -8.98
N SER A 11 -11.90 -14.34 -9.70
CA SER A 11 -12.41 -13.10 -10.29
C SER A 11 -12.99 -12.15 -9.24
N LEU A 12 -13.55 -12.70 -8.16
CA LEU A 12 -14.18 -11.94 -7.08
C LEU A 12 -13.16 -11.16 -6.26
N GLU A 13 -11.99 -11.72 -5.96
CA GLU A 13 -10.90 -10.99 -5.29
C GLU A 13 -10.44 -9.76 -6.10
N GLU A 14 -10.29 -9.90 -7.42
CA GLU A 14 -9.90 -8.78 -8.30
C GLU A 14 -10.98 -7.70 -8.37
N ILE A 15 -12.23 -8.10 -8.58
CA ILE A 15 -13.38 -7.18 -8.63
C ILE A 15 -13.52 -6.44 -7.30
N LEU A 16 -13.38 -7.14 -6.18
CA LEU A 16 -13.49 -6.55 -4.85
C LEU A 16 -12.40 -5.50 -4.60
N MET A 17 -11.16 -5.76 -5.00
CA MET A 17 -10.08 -4.78 -4.89
C MET A 17 -10.32 -3.53 -5.74
N VAL A 18 -10.73 -3.69 -6.99
CA VAL A 18 -11.05 -2.56 -7.88
C VAL A 18 -12.19 -1.74 -7.29
N LEU A 19 -13.22 -2.39 -6.77
CA LEU A 19 -14.36 -1.73 -6.14
C LEU A 19 -13.94 -0.95 -4.88
N MET A 20 -13.10 -1.52 -4.02
CA MET A 20 -12.59 -0.82 -2.83
C MET A 20 -11.75 0.41 -3.19
N LEU A 21 -10.84 0.29 -4.18
CA LEU A 21 -10.03 1.41 -4.64
C LEU A 21 -10.86 2.51 -5.30
N ALA A 22 -11.86 2.14 -6.11
CA ALA A 22 -12.79 3.08 -6.71
C ALA A 22 -13.61 3.81 -5.63
N ALA A 23 -14.11 3.08 -4.63
CA ALA A 23 -14.85 3.66 -3.50
C ALA A 23 -13.98 4.67 -2.72
N MET A 24 -12.73 4.32 -2.39
CA MET A 24 -11.80 5.25 -1.73
C MET A 24 -11.58 6.51 -2.56
N THR A 25 -11.36 6.36 -3.86
CA THR A 25 -11.12 7.48 -4.77
C THR A 25 -12.33 8.42 -4.82
N LEU A 26 -13.53 7.86 -4.89
CA LEU A 26 -14.78 8.64 -4.87
C LEU A 26 -15.00 9.35 -3.54
N ILE A 27 -14.78 8.69 -2.41
CA ILE A 27 -14.94 9.28 -1.07
C ILE A 27 -13.98 10.45 -0.89
N MET A 28 -12.69 10.25 -1.20
CA MET A 28 -11.68 11.32 -1.13
C MET A 28 -11.98 12.45 -2.11
N GLY A 29 -12.46 12.14 -3.32
CA GLY A 29 -12.91 13.13 -4.30
C GLY A 29 -14.06 13.98 -3.78
N CYS A 30 -15.08 13.34 -3.19
CA CYS A 30 -16.19 14.02 -2.53
C CYS A 30 -15.73 14.86 -1.33
N GLN A 31 -14.76 14.37 -0.54
CA GLN A 31 -14.19 15.11 0.58
C GLN A 31 -13.49 16.39 0.11
N VAL A 32 -12.69 16.29 -0.95
CA VAL A 32 -12.03 17.44 -1.60
C VAL A 32 -13.07 18.42 -2.11
N PHE A 33 -14.07 17.95 -2.86
CA PHE A 33 -15.16 18.79 -3.37
C PHE A 33 -15.88 19.52 -2.23
N SER A 34 -16.29 18.80 -1.18
CA SER A 34 -16.96 19.39 -0.02
C SER A 34 -16.10 20.43 0.69
N ARG A 35 -14.79 20.18 0.82
CA ARG A 35 -13.88 21.12 1.49
C ARG A 35 -13.72 22.41 0.71
N TYR A 36 -13.61 22.35 -0.61
CA TYR A 36 -13.34 23.53 -1.43
C TYR A 36 -14.61 24.28 -1.89
N ILE A 37 -15.75 23.59 -2.02
CA ILE A 37 -16.99 24.19 -2.56
C ILE A 37 -18.01 24.44 -1.46
N LEU A 38 -18.21 23.47 -0.56
CA LEU A 38 -19.18 23.60 0.54
C LEU A 38 -18.55 24.23 1.79
N GLY A 39 -17.22 24.26 1.88
CA GLY A 39 -16.48 24.75 3.06
C GLY A 39 -16.61 23.84 4.28
N VAL A 40 -17.16 22.63 4.12
CA VAL A 40 -17.40 21.68 5.22
C VAL A 40 -16.43 20.51 5.12
N SER A 41 -15.74 20.21 6.22
CA SER A 41 -14.84 19.06 6.34
C SER A 41 -15.59 17.81 6.80
N LEU A 42 -15.64 16.77 5.96
CA LEU A 42 -16.16 15.45 6.35
C LEU A 42 -15.06 14.65 7.05
N SER A 43 -15.03 14.69 8.38
CA SER A 43 -14.09 13.91 9.20
C SER A 43 -14.30 12.40 9.07
N TRP A 44 -15.55 11.95 8.98
CA TRP A 44 -15.90 10.54 8.84
C TRP A 44 -15.35 9.89 7.55
N SER A 45 -15.13 10.68 6.49
CA SER A 45 -14.63 10.18 5.21
C SER A 45 -13.19 9.67 5.33
N GLU A 46 -12.40 10.30 6.21
CA GLU A 46 -11.01 9.93 6.46
C GLU A 46 -10.92 8.57 7.17
N GLU A 47 -11.77 8.35 8.17
CA GLU A 47 -11.85 7.08 8.90
C GLU A 47 -12.24 5.94 7.95
N ILE A 48 -13.30 6.12 7.16
CA ILE A 48 -13.76 5.10 6.20
C ILE A 48 -12.69 4.79 5.16
N THR A 49 -12.02 5.82 4.62
CA THR A 49 -10.95 5.62 3.65
C THR A 49 -9.78 4.85 4.26
N ARG A 50 -9.43 5.11 5.53
CA ARG A 50 -8.39 4.34 6.24
C ARG A 50 -8.77 2.88 6.42
N TYR A 51 -10.02 2.59 6.78
CA TYR A 51 -10.49 1.20 6.89
C TYR A 51 -10.47 0.48 5.53
N LEU A 52 -10.98 1.12 4.47
CA LEU A 52 -10.93 0.58 3.10
C LEU A 52 -9.49 0.32 2.65
N PHE A 53 -8.57 1.23 2.96
CA PHE A 53 -7.15 1.05 2.64
C PHE A 53 -6.57 -0.21 3.30
N ILE A 54 -6.81 -0.39 4.60
CA ILE A 54 -6.32 -1.56 5.35
C ILE A 54 -6.87 -2.86 4.75
N TRP A 55 -8.17 -2.92 4.47
CA TRP A 55 -8.78 -4.10 3.84
C TRP A 55 -8.23 -4.36 2.43
N SER A 56 -8.07 -3.32 1.61
CA SER A 56 -7.50 -3.44 0.28
C SER A 56 -6.04 -3.93 0.30
N ALA A 57 -5.26 -3.53 1.30
CA ALA A 57 -3.88 -3.97 1.49
C ALA A 57 -3.81 -5.48 1.79
N PHE A 58 -4.68 -5.98 2.67
CA PHE A 58 -4.75 -7.42 2.95
C PHE A 58 -5.13 -8.23 1.71
N LEU A 59 -6.13 -7.77 0.94
CA LEU A 59 -6.53 -8.41 -0.32
C LEU A 59 -5.39 -8.40 -1.35
N SER A 60 -4.65 -7.28 -1.44
CA SER A 60 -3.51 -7.13 -2.35
C SER A 60 -2.39 -8.13 -2.04
N VAL A 61 -2.10 -8.36 -0.75
CA VAL A 61 -1.08 -9.34 -0.33
C VAL A 61 -1.50 -10.77 -0.68
N SER A 62 -2.77 -11.13 -0.47
CA SER A 62 -3.31 -12.44 -0.89
C SER A 62 -3.14 -12.64 -2.40
N LEU A 63 -3.55 -11.66 -3.20
CA LEU A 63 -3.49 -11.75 -4.66
C LEU A 63 -2.05 -11.77 -5.19
N CYS A 64 -1.15 -10.98 -4.61
CA CYS A 64 0.28 -10.98 -4.95
C CYS A 64 0.94 -12.34 -4.68
N THR A 65 0.55 -13.00 -3.58
CA THR A 65 1.05 -14.32 -3.20
C THR A 65 0.53 -15.39 -4.18
N ARG A 66 -0.76 -15.36 -4.51
CA ARG A 66 -1.39 -16.29 -5.47
C ARG A 66 -0.82 -16.14 -6.88
N LYS A 67 -0.64 -14.91 -7.35
CA LYS A 67 -0.09 -14.63 -8.69
C LYS A 67 1.43 -14.72 -8.76
N CYS A 68 2.09 -15.10 -7.65
CA CYS A 68 3.55 -15.18 -7.51
C CYS A 68 4.25 -13.93 -8.04
N ILE A 69 3.64 -12.75 -7.90
CA ILE A 69 4.16 -11.49 -8.45
C ILE A 69 5.47 -11.13 -7.76
N SER A 70 5.58 -11.42 -6.45
CA SER A 70 6.82 -11.26 -5.68
C SER A 70 7.98 -12.04 -6.30
N ILE A 71 7.73 -13.28 -6.74
CA ILE A 71 8.72 -14.14 -7.42
C ILE A 71 9.11 -13.57 -8.79
N LYS A 72 8.14 -13.02 -9.53
CA LYS A 72 8.39 -12.38 -10.83
C LYS A 72 9.27 -11.13 -10.68
N VAL A 73 9.03 -10.31 -9.65
CA VAL A 73 9.87 -9.15 -9.33
C VAL A 73 11.29 -9.59 -8.98
N ASP A 74 11.45 -10.66 -8.19
CA ASP A 74 12.76 -11.25 -7.90
C ASP A 74 13.48 -11.78 -9.16
N GLN A 75 12.74 -12.40 -10.09
CA GLN A 75 13.29 -12.85 -11.38
C GLN A 75 13.69 -11.67 -12.27
N PHE A 76 12.90 -10.60 -12.29
CA PHE A 76 13.23 -9.37 -13.00
C PHE A 76 14.52 -8.74 -12.46
N ILE A 77 14.69 -8.67 -11.14
CA ILE A 77 15.94 -8.23 -10.50
C ILE A 77 17.09 -9.20 -10.82
N LYS A 78 16.81 -10.50 -10.98
CA LYS A 78 17.80 -11.51 -11.40
C LYS A 78 18.23 -11.39 -12.85
N MET A 79 17.44 -10.74 -13.72
CA MET A 79 17.77 -10.47 -15.11
C MET A 79 18.80 -9.34 -15.28
N PHE A 80 19.00 -8.50 -14.26
CA PHE A 80 20.04 -7.47 -14.29
C PHE A 80 21.44 -8.06 -14.10
N PRO A 81 22.46 -7.54 -14.83
CA PRO A 81 23.85 -7.97 -14.68
C PRO A 81 24.35 -7.77 -13.24
N LYS A 82 25.33 -8.58 -12.81
CA LYS A 82 25.84 -8.63 -11.42
C LYS A 82 26.12 -7.25 -10.80
N ARG A 83 26.56 -6.27 -11.60
CA ARG A 83 26.83 -4.89 -11.15
C ARG A 83 25.56 -4.12 -10.74
N GLY A 84 24.43 -4.32 -11.42
CA GLY A 84 23.16 -3.66 -11.11
C GLY A 84 22.57 -4.13 -9.77
N LYS A 85 22.70 -5.42 -9.44
CA LYS A 85 22.27 -5.97 -8.14
C LYS A 85 23.05 -5.38 -6.97
N THR A 86 24.37 -5.22 -7.12
CA THR A 86 25.21 -4.66 -6.07
C THR A 86 24.85 -3.20 -5.80
N ILE A 87 24.61 -2.41 -6.86
CA ILE A 87 24.18 -1.02 -6.72
C ILE A 87 22.82 -0.96 -6.03
N PHE A 88 21.81 -1.72 -6.48
CA PHE A 88 20.50 -1.75 -5.83
C PHE A 88 20.57 -2.14 -4.35
N LYS A 89 21.40 -3.13 -4.01
CA LYS A 89 21.58 -3.57 -2.62
C LYS A 89 22.23 -2.48 -1.77
N ILE A 90 23.25 -1.80 -2.30
CA ILE A 90 23.91 -0.69 -1.60
C ILE A 90 22.93 0.46 -1.42
N THR A 91 22.22 0.87 -2.47
CA THR A 91 21.24 1.97 -2.40
C THR A 91 20.15 1.68 -1.38
N ASN A 92 19.59 0.46 -1.37
CA ASN A 92 18.55 0.10 -0.42
C ASN A 92 19.08 0.17 1.04
N LEU A 93 20.29 -0.36 1.28
CA LEU A 93 20.94 -0.28 2.58
C LEU A 93 21.23 1.17 3.00
N THR A 94 21.67 2.02 2.08
CA THR A 94 21.93 3.44 2.35
C THR A 94 20.65 4.18 2.71
N VAL A 95 19.55 3.94 1.99
CA VAL A 95 18.24 4.54 2.27
C VAL A 95 17.71 4.09 3.63
N GLU A 96 17.82 2.79 3.93
CA GLU A 96 17.37 2.22 5.20
C GLU A 96 18.18 2.78 6.39
N PHE A 97 19.51 2.85 6.24
CA PHE A 97 20.39 3.46 7.25
C PHE A 97 20.07 4.95 7.47
N ALA A 98 19.88 5.72 6.40
CA ALA A 98 19.52 7.14 6.50
C ALA A 98 18.15 7.33 7.18
N PHE A 99 17.18 6.48 6.87
CA PHE A 99 15.86 6.49 7.49
C PHE A 99 15.95 6.22 9.00
N PHE A 100 16.73 5.22 9.43
CA PHE A 100 16.94 4.95 10.85
C PHE A 100 17.63 6.11 11.58
N VAL A 101 18.67 6.70 10.99
CA VAL A 101 19.36 7.85 11.58
C VAL A 101 18.42 9.06 11.75
N TYR A 102 17.52 9.29 10.79
CA TYR A 102 16.52 10.35 10.88
C TYR A 102 15.48 10.10 11.99
N LEU A 103 15.08 8.85 12.24
CA LEU A 103 14.09 8.52 13.26
C LEU A 103 14.61 8.62 14.70
N ILE A 104 15.90 8.40 14.94
CA ILE A 104 16.51 8.48 16.27
C ILE A 104 16.21 9.82 16.97
N PRO A 105 16.53 10.99 16.41
CA PRO A 105 16.26 12.28 17.07
C PRO A 105 14.76 12.54 17.22
N PHE A 106 13.93 12.09 16.27
CA PHE A 106 12.48 12.22 16.36
C PHE A 106 11.89 11.40 17.51
N SER A 107 12.41 10.19 17.75
CA SER A 107 12.02 9.34 18.87
C SER A 107 12.34 9.99 20.21
N PHE A 108 13.52 10.59 20.37
CA PHE A 108 13.89 11.30 21.61
C PHE A 108 13.05 12.56 21.84
N LEU A 109 12.74 13.30 20.79
CA LEU A 109 11.87 14.49 20.86
C LEU A 109 10.46 14.11 21.33
N LEU A 110 9.87 13.04 20.79
CA LEU A 110 8.55 12.55 21.21
C LEU A 110 8.56 12.09 22.67
N GLN A 111 9.61 11.39 23.11
CA GLN A 111 9.75 10.99 24.51
C GLN A 111 9.82 12.19 25.45
N TYR A 112 10.43 13.30 25.03
CA TYR A 112 10.50 14.54 25.83
C TYR A 112 9.19 15.33 25.86
N ILE A 113 8.41 15.30 24.77
CA ILE A 113 7.15 16.06 24.66
C ILE A 113 5.97 15.36 25.37
N TYR A 114 5.96 14.02 25.39
CA TYR A 114 4.86 13.21 25.93
C TYR A 114 5.19 12.46 27.23
N GLY A 115 6.43 12.56 27.72
CA GLY A 115 6.92 11.94 28.95
C GLY A 115 6.87 12.85 30.17
#